data_AF-A0AAW4BJB7-F1
#
_entry.id   AF-A0AAW4BJB7-F1
#
_cell.length_a   1.000
_cell.length_b   1.000
_cell.length_c   1.000
_cell.angle_alpha   90.00
_cell.angle_beta   90.00
_cell.angle_gamma   90.00
#
_symmetry.space_group_name_H-M   'P 1'
#
loop_
_entity.id
_entity.type
_entity.pdbx_description
1 polymer ?
#
loop_
_entity_poly.entity_id
_entity_poly.type
_entity_poly.pdbx_seq_one_letter_code
_entity_poly.pdbx_strand_id
1 'polypeptide(L)'
;LPGYLDAINQNTSAVTVKHLSSKTIQCIPLPLPPRKEQDRLVEKLEELFSEFDSGIEELKAAQTKLSQYRQSLLKSAVEGSLTQQWRVENSDQVQETGEQLLARILKQRREQWQQQKLAEFAEKGNPPPKNWQDKYPEPVQPDTTDLPELPEGWVW
;
A
#
# COMPACT_ATOMS: atom_id res chain seq x y z
N LEU A 1 -26.89 10.68 -28.63
CA LEU A 1 -27.39 10.38 -27.26
C LEU A 1 -28.52 9.36 -27.37
N PRO A 2 -28.82 8.52 -26.38
CA PRO A 2 -29.91 7.55 -26.51
C PRO A 2 -31.27 8.23 -26.39
N GLY A 3 -32.21 7.84 -27.27
CA GLY A 3 -33.62 8.22 -27.20
C GLY A 3 -33.87 9.73 -27.17
N TYR A 4 -34.70 10.18 -26.23
CA TYR A 4 -35.20 11.56 -26.15
C TYR A 4 -34.10 12.61 -25.84
N LEU A 5 -32.96 12.18 -25.27
CA LEU A 5 -31.80 13.05 -25.06
C LEU A 5 -31.17 13.52 -26.36
N ASP A 6 -31.33 12.76 -27.45
CA ASP A 6 -30.86 13.18 -28.77
C ASP A 6 -31.67 14.37 -29.30
N ALA A 7 -32.99 14.33 -29.13
CA ALA A 7 -33.89 15.42 -29.51
C ALA A 7 -33.58 16.71 -28.73
N ILE A 8 -33.27 16.61 -27.44
CA ILE A 8 -32.85 17.77 -26.62
C ILE A 8 -31.51 18.34 -27.11
N ASN A 9 -30.53 17.49 -27.41
CA ASN A 9 -29.22 17.93 -27.88
C ASN A 9 -29.25 18.55 -29.28
N GLN A 10 -30.13 18.08 -30.19
CA GLN A 10 -30.34 18.71 -31.50
C GLN A 10 -30.90 20.12 -31.40
N ASN A 11 -31.72 20.40 -30.38
CA ASN A 11 -32.27 21.73 -30.13
C ASN A 11 -31.37 22.64 -29.28
N THR A 12 -30.20 22.15 -28.84
CA THR A 12 -29.24 22.92 -28.05
C THR A 12 -28.33 23.74 -28.95
N SER A 13 -28.39 25.08 -28.84
CA SER A 13 -27.48 25.95 -29.58
C SER A 13 -26.07 25.87 -29.00
N ALA A 14 -25.06 25.75 -29.87
CA ALA A 14 -23.68 25.49 -29.48
C ALA A 14 -22.67 26.33 -30.27
N VAL A 15 -22.89 27.64 -30.37
CA VAL A 15 -21.99 28.56 -31.11
C VAL A 15 -20.69 28.85 -30.34
N THR A 16 -20.75 28.96 -29.01
CA THR A 16 -19.57 29.15 -28.15
C THR A 16 -19.64 28.31 -26.88
N VAL A 17 -20.83 28.22 -26.27
CA VAL A 17 -21.15 27.35 -25.13
C VAL A 17 -22.50 26.68 -25.40
N LYS A 18 -22.65 25.40 -25.05
CA LYS A 18 -23.95 24.71 -25.11
C LYS A 18 -24.91 25.36 -24.11
N HIS A 19 -26.01 25.92 -24.62
CA HIS A 19 -27.01 26.58 -23.79
C HIS A 19 -28.43 26.25 -24.27
N LEU A 20 -29.33 25.98 -23.32
CA LEU A 20 -30.75 25.79 -23.54
C LEU A 20 -31.51 26.98 -22.93
N SER A 21 -32.13 27.80 -23.79
CA SER A 21 -32.98 28.90 -23.33
C SER A 21 -34.33 28.38 -22.85
N SER A 22 -35.02 29.09 -21.94
CA SER A 22 -36.38 28.71 -21.53
C SER A 22 -37.35 28.59 -22.70
N LYS A 23 -37.19 29.45 -23.72
CA LYS A 23 -37.97 29.39 -24.96
C LYS A 23 -37.71 28.08 -25.71
N THR A 24 -36.45 27.68 -25.83
CA THR A 24 -36.06 26.42 -26.46
C THR A 24 -36.65 25.23 -25.69
N ILE A 25 -36.55 25.22 -24.36
CA ILE A 25 -37.08 24.14 -23.51
C ILE A 25 -38.59 23.96 -23.70
N GLN A 26 -39.36 25.05 -23.74
CA GLN A 26 -40.81 25.01 -23.95
C GLN A 26 -41.21 24.43 -25.32
N CYS A 27 -40.33 24.51 -26.32
CA CYS A 27 -40.59 23.99 -27.66
C CYS A 27 -40.23 22.50 -27.82
N ILE A 28 -39.57 21.87 -26.84
CA ILE A 28 -39.15 20.47 -26.94
C ILE A 28 -40.35 19.56 -26.56
N PRO A 29 -40.84 18.71 -27.48
CA PRO A 29 -42.10 17.96 -27.28
C PRO A 29 -41.93 16.75 -26.35
N LEU A 30 -42.36 16.89 -25.09
CA LEU A 30 -42.22 15.83 -24.08
C LEU A 30 -43.31 14.75 -24.23
N PRO A 31 -42.95 13.46 -24.43
CA PRO A 31 -43.92 12.38 -24.38
C PRO A 31 -44.39 12.20 -22.92
N LEU A 32 -45.65 12.53 -22.66
CA LEU A 32 -46.25 12.42 -21.33
C LEU A 32 -47.20 11.21 -21.29
N PRO A 33 -46.82 10.09 -20.65
CA PRO A 33 -47.69 8.92 -20.55
C PRO A 33 -48.84 9.18 -19.55
N PRO A 34 -49.88 8.32 -19.51
CA PRO A 34 -50.96 8.43 -18.53
C PRO A 34 -50.45 8.38 -17.09
N ARG A 35 -51.16 9.02 -16.15
CA ARG A 35 -50.70 9.16 -14.76
C ARG A 35 -50.33 7.82 -14.10
N LYS A 36 -51.13 6.78 -14.29
CA LYS A 36 -50.84 5.43 -13.75
C LYS A 36 -49.51 4.85 -14.22
N GLU A 37 -49.13 5.15 -15.47
CA GLU A 37 -47.86 4.68 -16.03
C GLU A 37 -46.69 5.52 -15.52
N GLN A 38 -46.88 6.83 -15.31
CA GLN A 38 -45.90 7.67 -14.63
C GLN A 38 -45.61 7.14 -13.21
N ASP A 39 -46.65 6.85 -12.43
CA ASP A 39 -46.50 6.34 -11.06
C ASP A 39 -45.75 5.01 -11.05
N ARG A 40 -46.08 4.07 -11.95
CA ARG A 40 -45.37 2.79 -12.12
C ARG A 40 -43.90 2.96 -12.49
N LEU A 41 -43.58 3.92 -13.36
CA LEU A 41 -42.20 4.20 -13.76
C LEU A 41 -41.40 4.78 -12.60
N VAL A 42 -42.00 5.70 -11.82
CA VAL A 42 -41.37 6.27 -10.62
C VAL A 42 -41.09 5.18 -9.60
N GLU A 43 -42.08 4.34 -9.29
CA GLU A 43 -41.90 3.22 -8.35
C GLU A 43 -40.73 2.30 -8.76
N LYS A 44 -40.64 1.96 -10.06
CA LYS A 44 -39.54 1.12 -10.54
C LYS A 44 -38.18 1.82 -10.48
N LEU A 45 -38.14 3.13 -10.74
CA LEU A 45 -36.90 3.91 -10.61
C LEU A 45 -36.46 4.01 -9.15
N GLU A 46 -37.39 4.26 -8.23
CA GLU A 46 -37.10 4.33 -6.79
C GLU A 46 -36.57 3.00 -6.25
N GLU A 47 -37.15 1.86 -6.67
CA GLU A 47 -36.63 0.53 -6.37
C GLU A 47 -35.19 0.36 -6.85
N LEU A 48 -34.92 0.67 -8.12
CA LEU A 48 -33.57 0.55 -8.71
C LEU A 48 -32.55 1.48 -8.06
N PHE A 49 -32.92 2.72 -7.74
CA PHE A 49 -32.04 3.64 -7.04
C PHE A 49 -31.75 3.17 -5.62
N SER A 50 -32.74 2.60 -4.93
CA SER A 50 -32.54 2.03 -3.59
C SER A 50 -31.55 0.86 -3.62
N GLU A 51 -31.64 -0.03 -4.61
CA GLU A 51 -30.68 -1.11 -4.82
C GLU A 51 -29.26 -0.59 -5.12
N PHE A 52 -29.15 0.48 -5.93
CA PHE A 52 -27.86 1.09 -6.20
C PHE A 52 -27.24 1.73 -4.96
N ASP A 53 -28.04 2.45 -4.17
CA ASP A 53 -27.57 3.07 -2.93
C ASP A 53 -27.09 2.02 -1.93
N SER A 54 -27.83 0.92 -1.74
CA SER A 54 -27.39 -0.18 -0.89
C SER A 54 -26.09 -0.82 -1.39
N GLY A 55 -25.97 -1.03 -2.71
CA GLY A 55 -24.75 -1.57 -3.31
C GLY A 55 -23.52 -0.65 -3.11
N ILE A 56 -23.72 0.67 -3.19
CA ILE A 56 -22.66 1.66 -2.93
C ILE A 56 -22.25 1.62 -1.45
N GLU A 57 -23.19 1.52 -0.53
CA GLU A 57 -22.91 1.43 0.91
C GLU A 57 -22.15 0.15 1.26
N GLU A 58 -22.57 -1.01 0.73
CA GLU A 58 -21.88 -2.29 0.92
C GLU A 58 -20.44 -2.22 0.40
N LEU A 59 -20.22 -1.65 -0.78
CA LEU A 59 -18.89 -1.48 -1.36
C LEU A 59 -17.99 -0.60 -0.48
N LYS A 60 -18.51 0.52 0.02
CA LYS A 60 -17.78 1.42 0.93
C LYS A 60 -17.42 0.73 2.24
N ALA A 61 -18.34 -0.05 2.79
CA ALA A 61 -18.11 -0.84 4.00
C ALA A 61 -17.02 -1.90 3.77
N ALA A 62 -17.05 -2.59 2.63
CA ALA A 62 -16.02 -3.57 2.26
C ALA A 62 -14.63 -2.92 2.10
N GLN A 63 -14.54 -1.75 1.47
CA GLN A 63 -13.28 -1.00 1.35
C GLN A 63 -12.70 -0.63 2.72
N THR A 64 -13.56 -0.18 3.63
CA THR A 64 -13.15 0.19 5.00
C THR A 64 -12.63 -1.03 5.77
N LYS A 65 -13.34 -2.15 5.70
CA LYS A 65 -12.92 -3.43 6.29
C LYS A 65 -11.59 -3.91 5.71
N LEU A 66 -11.38 -3.79 4.40
CA LEU A 66 -10.13 -4.18 3.76
C LEU A 66 -8.94 -3.35 4.25
N SER A 67 -9.13 -2.05 4.47
CA SER A 67 -8.10 -1.18 5.05
C SER A 67 -7.70 -1.62 6.46
N GLN A 68 -8.69 -1.88 7.32
CA GLN A 68 -8.48 -2.36 8.69
C GLN A 68 -7.81 -3.74 8.71
N TYR A 69 -8.24 -4.64 7.81
CA TYR A 69 -7.63 -5.96 7.66
C TYR A 69 -6.18 -5.85 7.23
N ARG A 70 -5.86 -4.97 6.26
CA ARG A 70 -4.48 -4.74 5.83
C ARG A 70 -3.59 -4.26 6.97
N GLN A 71 -4.08 -3.32 7.78
CA GLN A 71 -3.33 -2.84 8.95
C GLN A 71 -3.07 -3.97 9.95
N SER A 72 -4.10 -4.77 10.26
CA SER A 72 -4.00 -5.89 11.18
C SER A 72 -3.07 -7.00 10.68
N LEU A 73 -3.10 -7.27 9.37
CA LEU A 73 -2.22 -8.23 8.71
C LEU A 73 -0.76 -7.78 8.74
N LEU A 74 -0.50 -6.50 8.42
CA LEU A 74 0.84 -5.93 8.49
C LEU A 74 1.39 -5.98 9.92
N LYS A 75 0.56 -5.60 10.91
CA LYS A 75 0.91 -5.74 12.33
C LYS A 75 1.30 -7.18 12.67
N SER A 76 0.46 -8.15 12.29
CA SER A 76 0.72 -9.57 12.53
C SER A 76 1.97 -10.10 11.84
N ALA A 77 2.32 -9.54 10.67
CA ALA A 77 3.51 -9.90 9.92
C ALA A 77 4.79 -9.38 10.60
N VAL A 78 4.80 -8.11 11.01
CA VAL A 78 5.99 -7.49 11.64
C VAL A 78 6.22 -7.97 13.07
N GLU A 79 5.17 -8.29 13.82
CA GLU A 79 5.27 -8.91 15.14
C GLU A 79 5.70 -10.40 15.06
N GLY A 80 5.77 -10.96 13.85
CA GLY A 80 6.14 -12.36 13.64
C GLY A 80 5.06 -13.36 14.07
N SER A 81 3.82 -12.91 14.29
CA SER A 81 2.67 -13.75 14.62
C SER A 81 2.36 -14.73 13.49
N LEU A 82 2.51 -14.30 12.22
CA LEU A 82 2.28 -15.15 11.05
C LEU A 82 3.28 -16.33 10.94
N THR A 83 4.47 -16.21 11.54
CA THR A 83 5.52 -17.24 11.50
C THR A 83 5.70 -17.93 12.84
N GLN A 84 4.88 -17.62 13.84
CA GLN A 84 5.03 -18.13 15.20
C GLN A 84 4.97 -19.66 15.24
N GLN A 85 3.98 -20.26 14.58
CA GLN A 85 3.84 -21.72 14.54
C GLN A 85 5.06 -22.39 13.87
N TRP A 86 5.51 -21.85 12.74
CA TRP A 86 6.70 -22.35 12.05
C TRP A 86 7.94 -22.30 12.96
N ARG A 87 8.13 -21.21 13.73
CA ARG A 87 9.25 -21.09 14.68
C ARG A 87 9.20 -22.12 15.79
N VAL A 88 8.01 -22.47 16.28
CA VAL A 88 7.83 -23.53 17.29
C VAL A 88 8.15 -24.91 16.70
N GLU A 89 7.67 -25.19 15.50
CA GLU A 89 7.90 -26.49 14.83
C GLU A 89 9.36 -26.69 14.39
N ASN A 90 10.10 -25.60 14.14
CA ASN A 90 11.47 -25.63 13.64
C ASN A 90 12.48 -25.12 14.68
N SER A 91 12.13 -25.11 15.97
CA SER A 91 13.02 -24.64 17.05
C SER A 91 14.37 -25.34 17.04
N ASP A 92 14.38 -26.63 16.73
CA ASP A 92 15.56 -27.49 16.77
C ASP A 92 16.50 -27.26 15.57
N GLN A 93 16.01 -26.60 14.53
CA GLN A 93 16.79 -26.27 13.33
C GLN A 93 17.45 -24.89 13.43
N VAL A 94 16.96 -24.00 14.30
CA VAL A 94 17.52 -22.67 14.49
C VAL A 94 18.75 -22.78 15.41
N GLN A 95 19.93 -22.80 14.80
CA GLN A 95 21.20 -23.02 15.51
C GLN A 95 21.79 -21.77 16.16
N GLU A 96 21.40 -20.57 15.70
CA GLU A 96 21.93 -19.31 16.21
C GLU A 96 20.85 -18.22 16.29
N THR A 97 20.96 -17.37 17.30
CA THR A 97 20.15 -16.16 17.49
C THR A 97 20.60 -15.04 16.55
N GLY A 98 19.79 -13.98 16.42
CA GLY A 98 20.14 -12.80 15.62
C GLY A 98 21.46 -12.15 16.05
N GLU A 99 21.70 -12.03 17.36
CA GLU A 99 22.94 -11.48 17.92
C GLU A 99 24.15 -12.36 17.57
N GLN A 100 24.00 -13.68 17.68
CA GLN A 100 25.06 -14.64 17.34
C GLN A 100 25.39 -14.60 15.85
N LEU A 101 24.36 -14.55 14.99
CA LEU A 101 24.53 -14.37 13.55
C LEU A 101 25.24 -13.05 13.23
N LEU A 102 24.85 -11.94 13.87
CA LEU A 102 25.51 -10.64 13.68
C LEU A 102 26.98 -10.69 14.07
N ALA A 103 27.29 -11.25 15.25
CA ALA A 103 28.67 -11.41 15.70
C ALA A 103 29.51 -12.23 14.71
N ARG A 104 28.92 -13.31 14.16
CA ARG A 104 29.54 -14.13 13.12
C ARG A 104 29.79 -13.35 11.83
N ILE A 105 28.81 -12.57 11.35
CA ILE A 105 28.94 -11.72 10.16
C ILE A 105 30.04 -10.67 10.35
N LEU A 106 30.08 -10.00 11.50
CA LEU A 106 31.09 -8.98 11.81
C LEU A 106 32.51 -9.57 11.85
N LYS A 107 32.67 -10.73 12.49
CA LYS A 107 33.94 -11.46 12.51
C LYS A 107 34.38 -11.85 11.10
N GLN A 108 33.49 -12.46 10.32
CA GLN A 108 33.79 -12.89 8.95
C GLN A 108 34.18 -11.71 8.06
N ARG A 109 33.49 -10.57 8.18
CA ARG A 109 33.81 -9.35 7.45
C ARG A 109 35.21 -8.83 7.78
N ARG A 110 35.60 -8.85 9.06
CA ARG A 110 36.94 -8.42 9.51
C ARG A 110 38.04 -9.34 8.97
N GLU A 111 37.82 -10.65 9.04
CA GLU A 111 38.76 -11.65 8.52
C GLU A 111 38.97 -11.50 7.00
N GLN A 112 37.88 -11.33 6.24
CA GLN A 112 37.96 -11.13 4.79
C GLN A 112 38.74 -9.85 4.42
N TRP A 113 38.49 -8.75 5.13
CA TRP A 113 39.23 -7.51 4.92
C TRP A 113 40.73 -7.67 5.23
N GLN A 114 41.06 -8.40 6.32
CA GLN A 114 42.44 -8.67 6.68
C GLN A 114 43.15 -9.50 5.60
N GLN A 115 42.50 -10.55 5.09
CA GLN A 115 43.03 -11.38 4.02
C GLN A 115 43.28 -10.57 2.74
N GLN A 116 42.34 -9.71 2.35
CA GLN A 116 42.49 -8.82 1.19
C GLN A 116 43.68 -7.88 1.35
N LYS A 117 43.84 -7.26 2.52
CA LYS A 117 44.98 -6.35 2.77
C LYS A 117 46.32 -7.07 2.79
N LEU A 118 46.38 -8.26 3.37
CA LEU A 118 47.58 -9.10 3.33
C LEU A 118 47.96 -9.49 1.90
N ALA A 119 46.98 -9.84 1.06
CA ALA A 119 47.20 -10.12 -0.36
C ALA A 119 47.73 -8.88 -1.11
N GLU A 120 47.12 -7.69 -0.90
CA GLU A 120 47.60 -6.44 -1.48
C GLU A 120 49.05 -6.10 -1.06
N PHE A 121 49.41 -6.34 0.21
CA PHE A 121 50.78 -6.12 0.70
C PHE A 121 51.77 -7.10 0.07
N ALA A 122 51.39 -8.37 -0.06
CA ALA A 122 52.19 -9.41 -0.68
C ALA A 122 52.44 -9.13 -2.17
N GLU A 123 51.42 -8.73 -2.94
CA GLU A 123 51.56 -8.32 -4.35
C GLU A 123 52.50 -7.13 -4.52
N LYS A 124 52.44 -6.17 -3.58
CA LYS A 124 53.31 -4.97 -3.59
C LYS A 124 54.70 -5.23 -3.02
N GLY A 125 55.00 -6.46 -2.56
CA GLY A 125 56.29 -6.84 -1.98
C GLY A 125 56.66 -6.14 -0.67
N ASN A 126 55.68 -5.54 0.02
CA ASN A 126 55.90 -4.77 1.24
C ASN A 126 55.32 -5.50 2.46
N PRO A 127 56.02 -5.55 3.61
CA PRO A 127 55.43 -6.09 4.83
C PRO A 127 54.31 -5.18 5.37
N PRO A 128 53.28 -5.75 6.01
CA PRO A 128 52.20 -4.97 6.62
C PRO A 128 52.72 -4.03 7.74
N PRO A 129 52.32 -2.75 7.79
CA PRO A 129 52.71 -1.80 8.84
C PRO A 129 52.15 -2.17 10.23
N LYS A 130 52.88 -1.96 11.34
CA LYS A 130 52.51 -2.42 12.70
C LYS A 130 51.05 -2.18 13.16
N ASN A 131 50.41 -1.07 12.73
CA ASN A 131 49.04 -0.70 13.11
C ASN A 131 48.04 -0.77 11.94
N TRP A 132 48.31 -1.61 10.93
CA TRP A 132 47.46 -1.70 9.74
C TRP A 132 46.07 -2.23 10.06
N GLN A 133 45.93 -3.11 11.06
CA GLN A 133 44.66 -3.73 11.45
C GLN A 133 43.71 -2.75 12.15
N ASP A 134 44.24 -1.74 12.83
CA ASP A 134 43.45 -0.69 13.49
C ASP A 134 42.75 0.22 12.47
N LYS A 135 43.12 0.12 11.19
CA LYS A 135 42.49 0.84 10.08
C LYS A 135 41.24 0.13 9.54
N TYR A 136 40.78 -0.95 10.18
CA TYR A 136 39.55 -1.63 9.79
C TYR A 136 38.35 -0.69 10.00
N PRO A 137 37.57 -0.39 8.95
CA PRO A 137 36.36 0.42 9.10
C PRO A 137 35.24 -0.44 9.69
N GLU A 138 35.03 -0.33 11.00
CA GLU A 138 33.87 -0.94 11.65
C GLU A 138 32.57 -0.34 11.10
N PRO A 139 31.50 -1.15 10.96
CA PRO A 139 30.20 -0.62 10.58
C PRO A 139 29.73 0.44 11.57
N VAL A 140 29.24 1.55 11.03
CA VAL A 140 28.61 2.60 11.83
C VAL A 140 27.41 1.99 12.55
N GLN A 141 27.41 2.11 13.87
CA GLN A 141 26.26 1.72 14.68
C GLN A 141 25.08 2.63 14.33
N PRO A 142 23.84 2.11 14.32
CA PRO A 142 22.67 2.96 14.15
C PRO A 142 22.65 4.03 15.23
N ASP A 143 22.32 5.27 14.84
CA ASP A 143 22.08 6.35 15.80
C ASP A 143 20.80 6.04 16.59
N THR A 144 20.93 5.99 17.91
CA THR A 144 19.83 5.64 18.83
C THR A 144 19.36 6.82 19.68
N THR A 145 19.92 8.01 19.47
CA THR A 145 19.78 9.16 20.38
C THR A 145 18.35 9.71 20.45
N ASP A 146 17.61 9.68 19.34
CA ASP A 146 16.25 10.23 19.22
C ASP A 146 15.18 9.14 18.97
N LEU A 147 15.46 7.90 19.37
CA LEU A 147 14.51 6.80 19.20
C LEU A 147 13.40 6.83 20.25
N PRO A 148 12.12 6.67 19.86
CA PRO A 148 11.02 6.61 20.81
C PRO A 148 11.10 5.35 21.67
N GLU A 149 10.51 5.40 22.87
CA GLU A 149 10.34 4.21 23.70
C GLU A 149 9.51 3.16 22.93
N LEU A 150 9.98 1.92 22.94
CA LEU A 150 9.29 0.82 22.26
C LEU A 150 7.95 0.54 22.96
N PRO A 151 6.88 0.27 22.20
CA PRO A 151 5.62 -0.21 22.76
C PRO A 151 5.80 -1.51 23.56
N GLU A 152 4.89 -1.75 24.50
CA GLU A 152 4.88 -2.96 25.31
C GLU A 152 4.90 -4.23 24.43
N GLY A 153 5.90 -5.08 24.64
CA GLY A 153 6.12 -6.33 23.88
C GLY A 153 7.08 -6.22 22.68
N TRP A 154 7.54 -5.02 22.32
CA TRP A 154 8.56 -4.83 21.29
C TRP A 154 9.96 -4.86 21.93
N VAL A 155 10.92 -5.49 21.23
CA VAL A 155 12.32 -5.54 21.64
C VAL A 155 13.16 -4.95 20.51
N TRP A 156 14.18 -4.17 20.87
CA TRP A 156 15.15 -3.58 19.93
C TRP A 156 15.93 -4.66 19.18
#